data_AF-A0A959QVB8-F1
#
_entry.id   AF-A0A959QVB8-F1
#
_cell.length_a   1.000
_cell.length_b   1.000
_cell.length_c   1.000
_cell.angle_alpha   90.00
_cell.angle_beta   90.00
_cell.angle_gamma   90.00
#
_symmetry.space_group_name_H-M   'P 1'
#
loop_
_entity.id
_entity.type
_entity.pdbx_description
1 polymer ?
#
loop_
_entity_poly.entity_id
_entity_poly.type
_entity_poly.pdbx_seq_one_letter_code
_entity_poly.pdbx_strand_id
1 'polypeptide(L)'
;MKNVLKHYTSFTRTERYGILALLLLCLCLVAVKLTMHYWVGTQPASVEKLDLSTVIDRPLEGKVDINTVDSLTLIKIKGIGPGLSHRILERRRTLGRFTDMQQVLDVYKFSPETKATLVETLIIK
;
A
#
# COMPACT_ATOMS: atom_id res chain seq x y z
N MET A 1 1.00 51.35 -27.18
CA MET A 1 0.33 50.68 -26.03
C MET A 1 1.30 50.44 -24.84
N LYS A 2 2.19 51.39 -24.49
CA LYS A 2 3.16 51.23 -23.36
C LYS A 2 2.88 52.15 -22.16
N ASN A 3 1.83 52.96 -22.24
CA ASN A 3 1.54 54.02 -21.25
C ASN A 3 0.45 53.65 -20.23
N VAL A 4 -0.26 52.53 -20.43
CA VAL A 4 -1.32 52.09 -19.51
C VAL A 4 -0.73 51.50 -18.23
N LEU A 5 0.42 50.81 -18.34
CA LEU A 5 1.12 50.19 -17.20
C LEU A 5 1.67 51.22 -16.19
N LYS A 6 1.94 52.47 -16.63
CA LYS A 6 2.48 53.52 -15.74
C LYS A 6 1.47 54.03 -14.72
N HIS A 7 0.17 53.95 -15.02
CA HIS A 7 -0.88 54.36 -14.08
C HIS A 7 -1.14 53.30 -13.00
N TYR A 8 -0.89 52.02 -13.28
CA TYR A 8 -1.03 50.95 -12.28
C TYR A 8 0.10 50.95 -11.24
N THR A 9 1.26 51.55 -11.54
CA THR A 9 2.44 51.56 -10.66
C THR A 9 2.65 52.87 -9.90
N SER A 10 1.77 53.88 -10.07
CA SER A 10 1.82 55.15 -9.32
C SER A 10 1.17 55.04 -7.94
N PHE A 11 1.64 54.08 -7.14
CA PHE A 11 1.19 53.88 -5.75
C PHE A 11 1.90 54.90 -4.82
N THR A 12 1.23 55.42 -3.78
CA THR A 12 1.83 56.41 -2.85
C THR A 12 2.87 55.75 -1.92
N ARG A 13 3.76 56.53 -1.28
CA ARG A 13 4.91 55.97 -0.52
C ARG A 13 4.46 55.01 0.59
N THR A 14 3.43 55.36 1.35
CA THR A 14 2.86 54.56 2.45
C THR A 14 2.25 53.24 1.95
N GLU A 15 1.55 53.34 0.83
CA GLU A 15 0.89 52.28 0.10
C GLU A 15 1.89 51.23 -0.43
N ARG A 16 3.05 51.66 -0.95
CA ARG A 16 4.14 50.76 -1.40
C ARG A 16 4.71 49.93 -0.26
N TYR A 17 4.89 50.52 0.93
CA TYR A 17 5.35 49.76 2.09
C TYR A 17 4.35 48.69 2.52
N GLY A 18 3.04 48.97 2.39
CA GLY A 18 1.99 47.98 2.63
C GLY A 18 2.05 46.78 1.67
N ILE A 19 2.22 47.04 0.37
CA ILE A 19 2.39 45.97 -0.63
C ILE A 19 3.65 45.16 -0.34
N LEU A 20 4.78 45.82 -0.04
CA LEU A 20 6.03 45.13 0.27
C LEU A 20 5.91 44.26 1.53
N ALA A 21 5.24 44.76 2.57
CA ALA A 21 4.97 44.00 3.79
C ALA A 21 4.09 42.77 3.51
N LEU A 22 3.06 42.91 2.68
CA LEU A 22 2.18 41.80 2.29
C LEU A 22 2.91 40.76 1.43
N LEU A 23 3.76 41.20 0.50
CA LEU A 23 4.59 40.31 -0.31
C LEU A 23 5.60 39.53 0.55
N LEU A 24 6.24 40.19 1.52
CA LEU A 24 7.14 39.53 2.47
C LEU A 24 6.39 38.51 3.34
N LEU A 25 5.19 38.84 3.80
CA LEU A 25 4.35 37.91 4.58
C LEU A 25 3.96 36.69 3.75
N CYS A 26 3.50 36.88 2.52
CA CYS A 26 3.19 35.78 1.60
C CYS A 26 4.41 34.89 1.33
N LEU A 27 5.58 35.49 1.09
CA LEU A 27 6.83 34.75 0.88
C LEU A 27 7.23 33.94 2.12
N CYS A 28 7.04 34.50 3.32
CA CYS A 28 7.26 33.80 4.58
C CYS A 28 6.33 32.59 4.73
N LEU A 29 5.03 32.73 4.46
CA LEU A 29 4.07 31.62 4.53
C LEU A 29 4.40 30.48 3.54
N VAL A 30 4.83 30.83 2.32
CA VAL A 30 5.27 29.84 1.32
C VAL A 30 6.55 29.13 1.77
N ALA A 31 7.51 29.88 2.33
CA ALA A 31 8.73 29.29 2.87
C ALA A 31 8.41 28.31 4.02
N VAL A 32 7.55 28.69 4.97
CA VAL A 32 7.10 27.81 6.07
C VAL A 32 6.45 26.52 5.55
N LYS A 33 5.59 26.64 4.52
CA LYS A 33 4.95 25.48 3.89
C LYS A 33 5.97 24.56 3.20
N LEU A 34 6.98 25.13 2.55
CA LEU A 34 8.07 24.36 1.91
C LEU A 34 8.97 23.69 2.95
N THR A 35 9.35 24.40 4.01
CA THR A 35 10.16 23.85 5.10
C THR A 35 9.43 22.76 5.88
N MET A 36 8.10 22.81 5.97
CA MET A 36 7.28 21.74 6.53
C MET A 36 7.48 20.41 5.81
N HIS A 37 7.63 20.42 4.47
CA HIS A 37 7.90 19.19 3.72
C HIS A 37 9.25 18.57 4.07
N TYR A 38 10.24 19.39 4.43
CA TYR A 38 11.56 18.91 4.85
C TYR A 38 11.60 18.44 6.31
N TRP A 39 10.74 18.97 7.18
CA TRP A 39 10.74 18.63 8.62
C TRP A 39 9.77 17.51 8.97
N VAL A 40 8.74 17.28 8.16
CA VAL A 40 7.92 16.08 8.24
C VAL A 40 8.75 14.92 7.69
N GLY A 41 9.58 14.34 8.55
CA GLY A 41 9.96 12.95 8.38
C GLY A 41 8.67 12.18 8.43
N THR A 42 8.23 11.60 7.30
CA THR A 42 7.30 10.48 7.34
C THR A 42 8.00 9.42 8.16
N GLN A 43 7.72 9.42 9.46
CA GLN A 43 8.01 8.28 10.31
C GLN A 43 7.10 7.21 9.69
N PRO A 44 7.65 6.21 8.95
CA PRO A 44 6.80 5.10 8.59
C PRO A 44 6.25 4.64 9.93
N ALA A 45 4.92 4.59 10.06
CA ALA A 45 4.28 4.02 11.24
C ALA A 45 5.13 2.81 11.63
N SER A 46 5.57 2.72 12.87
CA SER A 46 6.35 1.60 13.37
C SER A 46 5.50 0.34 13.15
N VAL A 47 5.54 -0.19 11.94
CA VAL A 47 5.30 -1.58 11.65
C VAL A 47 6.43 -2.19 12.43
N GLU A 48 6.14 -2.52 13.70
CA GLU A 48 6.78 -3.63 14.37
C GLU A 48 6.91 -4.66 13.26
N LYS A 49 8.14 -4.85 12.78
CA LYS A 49 8.42 -5.77 11.69
C LYS A 49 8.00 -7.08 12.29
N LEU A 50 6.74 -7.45 12.09
CA LEU A 50 6.18 -8.71 12.51
C LEU A 50 7.15 -9.68 11.91
N ASP A 51 7.97 -10.29 12.77
CA ASP A 51 9.08 -11.08 12.30
C ASP A 51 8.45 -12.24 11.55
N LEU A 52 8.41 -12.09 10.22
CA LEU A 52 7.62 -12.96 9.37
C LEU A 52 8.12 -14.40 9.54
N SER A 53 9.38 -14.57 9.93
CA SER A 53 9.96 -15.85 10.30
C SER A 53 9.28 -16.46 11.54
N THR A 54 9.05 -15.70 12.61
CA THR A 54 8.36 -16.20 13.82
C THR A 54 6.90 -16.61 13.58
N VAL A 55 6.23 -15.99 12.61
CA VAL A 55 4.85 -16.34 12.24
C VAL A 55 4.83 -17.53 11.30
N ILE A 56 5.74 -17.58 10.32
CA ILE A 56 5.83 -18.67 9.33
C ILE A 56 6.31 -19.98 9.97
N ASP A 57 7.18 -19.91 10.97
CA ASP A 57 7.75 -21.10 11.63
C ASP A 57 6.73 -21.87 12.49
N ARG A 58 5.59 -21.25 12.83
CA ARG A 58 4.51 -21.95 13.54
C ARG A 58 3.82 -22.94 12.62
N PRO A 59 3.76 -24.25 12.98
CA PRO A 59 3.09 -25.26 12.17
C PRO A 59 1.61 -24.94 12.02
N LEU A 60 1.05 -25.31 10.86
CA LEU A 60 -0.38 -25.20 10.61
C LEU A 60 -1.11 -26.23 11.49
N GLU A 61 -1.95 -25.74 12.40
CA GLU A 61 -2.78 -26.60 13.24
C GLU A 61 -4.04 -27.03 12.47
N GLY A 62 -3.96 -28.19 11.81
CA GLY A 62 -5.09 -28.85 11.16
C GLY A 62 -5.41 -28.36 9.75
N LYS A 63 -6.61 -28.74 9.28
CA LYS A 63 -7.07 -28.42 7.92
C LYS A 63 -7.63 -27.00 7.86
N VAL A 64 -7.24 -26.26 6.82
CA VAL A 64 -7.59 -24.84 6.66
C VAL A 64 -8.57 -24.66 5.50
N ASP A 65 -9.58 -23.82 5.71
CA ASP A 65 -10.56 -23.51 4.66
C ASP A 65 -10.01 -22.48 3.67
N ILE A 66 -9.90 -22.86 2.39
CA ILE A 66 -9.39 -22.02 1.31
C ILE A 66 -10.26 -20.77 1.05
N ASN A 67 -11.55 -20.83 1.39
CA ASN A 67 -12.47 -19.72 1.19
C ASN A 67 -12.37 -18.66 2.28
N THR A 68 -11.75 -18.95 3.43
CA THR A 68 -11.60 -18.01 4.55
C THR A 68 -10.14 -17.68 4.88
N VAL A 69 -9.19 -18.44 4.35
CA VAL A 69 -7.77 -18.31 4.67
C VAL A 69 -7.16 -16.96 4.25
N ASP A 70 -6.17 -16.51 5.02
CA ASP A 70 -5.32 -15.36 4.71
C ASP A 70 -4.03 -15.76 3.97
N SER A 71 -3.44 -14.80 3.27
CA SER A 71 -2.15 -14.89 2.59
C SER A 71 -1.05 -15.49 3.46
N LEU A 72 -0.92 -15.07 4.73
CA LEU A 72 0.14 -15.55 5.61
C LEU A 72 0.01 -17.05 5.89
N THR A 73 -1.22 -17.52 6.11
CA THR A 73 -1.50 -18.94 6.34
C THR A 73 -1.26 -19.77 5.07
N LEU A 74 -1.57 -19.23 3.89
CA LEU A 74 -1.22 -19.87 2.62
C LEU A 74 0.29 -20.00 2.43
N ILE A 75 1.07 -18.96 2.79
CA ILE A 75 2.53 -18.95 2.66
C ILE A 75 3.20 -20.03 3.54
N LYS A 76 2.56 -20.46 4.64
CA LYS A 76 3.06 -21.55 5.48
C LYS A 76 3.01 -22.92 4.79
N ILE A 77 2.19 -23.07 3.75
CA ILE A 77 2.08 -24.34 3.02
C ILE A 77 3.34 -24.52 2.18
N LYS A 78 4.04 -25.65 2.37
CA LYS A 78 5.26 -25.97 1.63
C LYS A 78 5.01 -25.88 0.11
N GLY A 79 5.76 -25.00 -0.55
CA GLY A 79 5.65 -24.77 -1.99
C GLY A 79 4.75 -23.59 -2.38
N ILE A 80 4.13 -22.89 -1.41
CA ILE A 80 3.36 -21.66 -1.65
C ILE A 80 4.14 -20.46 -1.13
N GLY A 81 4.68 -19.67 -2.05
CA GLY A 81 5.34 -18.39 -1.72
C GLY A 81 4.36 -17.20 -1.73
N PRO A 82 4.85 -15.99 -1.36
CA PRO A 82 4.03 -14.76 -1.36
C PRO A 82 3.32 -14.50 -2.68
N GLY A 83 4.01 -14.69 -3.80
CA GLY A 83 3.42 -14.49 -5.14
C GLY A 83 2.32 -15.50 -5.49
N LEU A 84 2.45 -16.76 -5.08
CA LEU A 84 1.42 -17.77 -5.31
C LEU A 84 0.21 -17.55 -4.40
N SER A 85 0.45 -17.20 -3.13
CA SER A 85 -0.63 -16.85 -2.20
C SER A 85 -1.48 -15.70 -2.74
N HIS A 86 -0.85 -14.66 -3.29
CA HIS A 86 -1.54 -13.53 -3.88
C HIS A 86 -2.44 -13.94 -5.04
N ARG A 87 -1.92 -14.76 -5.97
CA ARG A 87 -2.69 -15.27 -7.12
C ARG A 87 -3.88 -16.13 -6.72
N ILE A 88 -3.74 -16.94 -5.67
CA ILE A 88 -4.83 -17.76 -5.14
C ILE A 88 -5.94 -16.85 -4.57
N LEU A 89 -5.57 -15.82 -3.81
CA LEU A 89 -6.53 -14.88 -3.24
C LEU A 89 -7.20 -14.00 -4.30
N GLU A 90 -6.45 -13.60 -5.33
CA GLU A 90 -6.99 -12.90 -6.48
C GLU A 90 -7.99 -13.77 -7.24
N ARG A 91 -7.64 -15.05 -7.48
CA ARG A 91 -8.58 -16.01 -8.09
C ARG A 91 -9.84 -16.19 -7.24
N ARG A 92 -9.71 -16.28 -5.91
CA ARG A 92 -10.86 -16.34 -4.98
C ARG A 92 -11.78 -15.14 -5.16
N ARG A 93 -11.22 -13.93 -5.27
CA ARG A 93 -12.00 -12.70 -5.49
C ARG A 93 -12.73 -12.72 -6.83
N THR A 94 -12.07 -13.16 -7.91
CA THR A 94 -12.66 -13.22 -9.25
C THR A 94 -13.78 -14.27 -9.35
N LEU A 95 -13.61 -15.43 -8.73
CA LEU A 95 -14.62 -16.49 -8.70
C LEU A 95 -15.71 -16.24 -7.64
N GLY A 96 -15.47 -15.32 -6.70
CA GLY A 96 -16.27 -15.13 -5.49
C GLY A 96 -15.96 -16.17 -4.42
N ARG A 97 -16.01 -17.47 -4.76
CA ARG A 97 -15.65 -18.59 -3.88
C ARG A 97 -15.12 -19.78 -4.67
N PHE A 98 -14.27 -20.58 -4.05
CA PHE A 98 -13.89 -21.90 -4.57
C PHE A 98 -14.96 -22.93 -4.19
N THR A 99 -15.41 -23.69 -5.17
CA THR A 99 -16.36 -24.81 -4.99
C THR A 99 -15.69 -26.17 -5.15
N ASP A 100 -14.56 -26.21 -5.86
CA ASP A 100 -13.81 -27.43 -6.09
C ASP A 100 -12.30 -27.18 -5.99
N MET A 101 -11.57 -28.20 -5.55
CA MET A 101 -10.12 -28.11 -5.37
C MET A 101 -9.39 -27.95 -6.71
N GLN A 102 -9.94 -28.44 -7.81
CA GLN A 102 -9.36 -28.23 -9.14
C GLN A 102 -9.25 -26.74 -9.49
N GLN A 103 -10.20 -25.91 -9.07
CA GLN A 103 -10.15 -24.46 -9.31
C GLN A 103 -8.96 -23.79 -8.61
N VAL A 104 -8.55 -24.33 -7.46
CA VAL A 104 -7.34 -23.88 -6.74
C VAL A 104 -6.10 -24.36 -7.49
N LEU A 105 -6.09 -25.61 -7.93
CA LEU A 105 -4.97 -26.21 -8.67
C LEU A 105 -4.77 -25.58 -10.06
N ASP A 106 -5.81 -24.99 -10.65
CA ASP A 106 -5.78 -24.27 -11.94
C ASP A 106 -5.21 -22.85 -11.84
N VAL A 107 -5.00 -22.34 -10.61
CA VAL A 107 -4.37 -21.02 -10.41
C VAL A 107 -2.95 -20.98 -10.97
N TYR A 108 -2.21 -22.09 -10.87
CA TYR A 108 -0.81 -22.16 -11.30
C TYR A 108 -0.37 -23.58 -11.63
N LYS A 109 0.77 -23.71 -12.31
CA LYS A 109 1.41 -25.00 -12.58
C LYS A 109 2.17 -25.50 -11.34
N PHE A 110 1.44 -25.97 -10.33
CA PHE A 110 2.04 -26.55 -9.12
C PHE A 110 2.79 -27.85 -9.40
N SER A 111 3.87 -28.10 -8.68
CA SER A 111 4.56 -29.40 -8.69
C SER A 111 3.64 -30.49 -8.09
N PRO A 112 3.81 -31.77 -8.46
CA PRO A 112 2.98 -32.85 -7.92
C PRO A 112 3.04 -32.93 -6.38
N GLU A 113 4.20 -32.66 -5.79
CA GLU A 113 4.37 -32.59 -4.33
C GLU A 113 3.52 -31.48 -3.70
N THR A 114 3.57 -30.27 -4.26
CA THR A 114 2.78 -29.14 -3.76
C THR A 114 1.29 -29.39 -3.92
N LYS A 115 0.85 -30.03 -5.01
CA LYS A 115 -0.55 -30.42 -5.20
C LYS A 115 -1.02 -31.37 -4.10
N ALA A 116 -0.22 -32.39 -3.76
CA ALA A 116 -0.55 -33.33 -2.70
C ALA A 116 -0.69 -32.61 -1.34
N THR A 117 0.28 -31.76 -0.99
CA THR A 117 0.24 -30.96 0.26
C THR A 117 -1.00 -30.07 0.33
N LEU A 118 -1.36 -29.42 -0.77
CA LEU A 118 -2.54 -28.55 -0.85
C LEU A 118 -3.83 -29.33 -0.60
N VAL A 119 -4.00 -30.51 -1.21
CA VAL A 119 -5.20 -31.34 -1.04
C VAL A 119 -5.30 -31.91 0.37
N GLU A 120 -4.18 -32.20 1.02
CA GLU A 120 -4.16 -32.71 2.39
C GLU A 120 -4.48 -31.62 3.43
N THR A 121 -3.92 -30.42 3.21
CA THR A 121 -3.98 -29.30 4.15
C THR A 121 -5.24 -28.45 4.00
N LEU A 122 -5.78 -28.32 2.78
CA LEU A 122 -6.91 -27.46 2.48
C LEU A 122 -8.23 -28.22 2.45
N ILE A 123 -9.28 -27.54 2.87
CA ILE A 123 -10.68 -27.97 2.74
C ILE A 123 -11.52 -26.87 2.12
N ILE A 124 -12.66 -27.27 1.57
CA ILE A 124 -13.69 -26.37 1.07
C ILE A 124 -14.94 -26.64 1.92
N LYS A 125 -15.42 -25.61 2.63
CA LYS A 125 -16.67 -25.64 3.39
C LYS A 125 -17.75 -24.83 2.71
#